data_AF-A0A0S3SPA7-F1
#
_entry.id   AF-A0A0S3SPA7-F1
#
_cell.length_a   1.000
_cell.length_b   1.000
_cell.length_c   1.000
_cell.angle_alpha   90.00
_cell.angle_beta   90.00
_cell.angle_gamma   90.00
#
_symmetry.space_group_name_H-M   'P 1'
#
loop_
_entity.id
_entity.type
_entity.pdbx_description
1 polymer ?
#
loop_
_entity_poly.entity_id
_entity_poly.type
_entity_poly.pdbx_seq_one_letter_code
_entity_poly.pdbx_strand_id
1 'polypeptide(L)'
;MNKICAFMLFFFLTILTHLPSLTNAKHKSKHHHQHHHRSPAYVPSGTHAILTVNDFARGGDGGGAAECDGKFHPLPQRVVALSSGWYNHGVRCGRMIKIKARNGRSTVAKVVDECDSSHGCKNNIVDASETVWKDLRLNTDDGEVPVSWIM
;
A
#
# COMPACT_ATOMS: atom_id res chain seq x y z
N MET A 1 46.10 58.50 3.57
CA MET A 1 45.30 59.56 4.25
C MET A 1 44.03 58.89 4.79
N ASN A 2 44.12 58.11 5.88
CA ASN A 2 44.00 58.50 7.31
C ASN A 2 42.55 58.99 7.59
N LYS A 3 41.75 58.32 8.43
CA LYS A 3 41.85 58.36 9.90
C LYS A 3 41.29 57.09 10.61
N ILE A 4 41.92 56.83 11.75
CA ILE A 4 41.73 55.78 12.77
C ILE A 4 40.97 56.38 13.97
N CYS A 5 40.42 55.52 14.85
CA CYS A 5 40.19 55.62 16.32
C CYS A 5 38.72 55.32 16.68
N ALA A 6 38.31 54.20 17.31
CA ALA A 6 38.79 53.48 18.51
C ALA A 6 38.73 54.33 19.80
N PHE A 7 37.81 54.00 20.73
CA PHE A 7 37.92 54.15 22.19
C PHE A 7 36.78 53.31 22.82
N MET A 8 37.06 52.11 23.33
CA MET A 8 37.36 51.78 24.74
C MET A 8 36.14 51.98 25.66
N LEU A 9 35.45 50.91 26.07
CA LEU A 9 35.62 50.19 27.35
C LEU A 9 35.02 50.95 28.55
N PHE A 10 34.03 50.37 29.23
CA PHE A 10 34.07 49.95 30.65
C PHE A 10 32.64 49.67 31.20
N PHE A 11 32.42 48.42 31.64
CA PHE A 11 31.81 48.01 32.93
C PHE A 11 30.30 48.29 33.17
N PHE A 12 29.51 47.48 33.87
CA PHE A 12 29.46 46.09 34.34
C PHE A 12 28.07 45.98 35.04
N LEU A 13 27.50 44.78 35.12
CA LEU A 13 26.51 44.31 36.11
C LEU A 13 25.00 44.64 35.98
N THR A 14 24.23 43.54 36.04
CA THR A 14 22.78 43.34 36.23
C THR A 14 21.96 43.48 34.95
N ILE A 15 21.41 42.39 34.39
CA ILE A 15 20.20 41.75 34.91
C ILE A 15 20.26 40.22 34.83
N LEU A 16 19.90 39.66 35.98
CA LEU A 16 19.43 38.31 36.26
C LEU A 16 18.72 37.57 35.10
N THR A 17 19.09 36.30 34.97
CA THR A 17 18.19 35.16 34.72
C THR A 17 17.26 35.26 33.51
N HIS A 18 17.78 34.93 32.33
CA HIS A 18 16.96 34.23 31.34
C HIS A 18 17.65 32.93 30.97
N LEU A 19 17.48 31.93 31.85
CA LEU A 19 17.47 30.53 31.43
C LEU A 19 16.49 30.43 30.26
N PRO A 20 16.90 30.02 29.05
CA PRO A 20 15.94 29.47 28.13
C PRO A 20 15.43 28.18 28.80
N SER A 21 14.21 28.23 29.32
CA SER A 21 13.51 27.03 29.78
C SER A 21 13.63 25.99 28.68
N LEU A 22 14.22 24.84 29.00
CA LEU A 22 14.08 23.64 28.18
C LEU A 22 12.57 23.41 28.07
N THR A 23 11.99 23.81 26.95
CA THR A 23 10.64 23.39 26.63
C THR A 23 10.71 21.88 26.52
N ASN A 24 10.11 21.22 27.49
CA ASN A 24 9.89 19.79 27.42
C ASN A 24 8.90 19.60 26.27
N ALA A 25 9.42 19.44 25.06
CA ALA A 25 8.64 18.99 23.92
C ALA A 25 8.14 17.61 24.33
N LYS A 26 6.94 17.57 24.90
CA LYS A 26 6.19 16.36 25.15
C LYS A 26 6.23 15.61 23.83
N HIS A 27 7.02 14.53 23.79
CA HIS A 27 7.09 13.63 22.66
C HIS A 27 5.70 13.01 22.58
N LYS A 28 4.78 13.69 21.88
CA LYS A 28 3.56 13.09 21.42
C LYS A 28 4.04 12.05 20.43
N SER A 29 4.16 10.83 20.92
CA SER A 29 4.21 9.62 20.11
C SER A 29 3.14 9.75 19.03
N LYS A 30 3.54 10.14 17.82
CA LYS A 30 2.71 10.09 16.62
C LYS A 30 2.70 8.63 16.15
N HIS A 31 2.05 7.77 16.93
CA HIS A 31 1.77 6.38 16.53
C HIS A 31 0.33 6.17 16.07
N HIS A 32 -0.41 7.24 15.78
CA HIS A 32 -1.68 7.15 15.07
C HIS A 32 -1.47 7.75 13.67
N HIS A 33 -1.27 6.87 12.67
CA HIS A 33 -1.60 7.01 11.24
C HIS A 33 -0.80 6.03 10.33
N GLN A 34 0.19 5.28 10.83
CA GLN A 34 1.08 4.47 9.97
C GLN A 34 0.63 3.02 9.66
N HIS A 35 -0.51 2.54 10.16
CA HIS A 35 -0.87 1.13 10.00
C HIS A 35 -1.67 0.79 8.73
N HIS A 36 -2.22 1.77 8.00
CA HIS A 36 -3.10 1.48 6.86
C HIS A 36 -2.36 1.08 5.57
N HIS A 37 -1.05 1.31 5.47
CA HIS A 37 -0.29 0.98 4.26
C HIS A 37 0.31 -0.44 4.26
N ARG A 38 0.32 -1.14 5.39
CA ARG A 38 0.95 -2.46 5.48
C ARG A 38 -0.10 -3.55 5.35
N SER A 39 0.06 -4.42 4.35
CA SER A 39 -0.70 -5.66 4.25
C SER A 39 -0.37 -6.62 5.40
N PRO A 40 -1.29 -7.53 5.77
CA PRO A 40 -0.96 -8.63 6.68
C PRO A 40 0.27 -9.42 6.21
N ALA A 41 0.95 -10.08 7.14
CA ALA A 41 2.12 -10.88 6.80
C ALA A 41 1.76 -11.97 5.77
N TYR A 42 2.61 -12.14 4.77
CA TYR A 42 2.49 -13.27 3.83
C TYR A 42 2.79 -14.57 4.58
N VAL A 43 1.87 -15.53 4.48
CA VAL A 43 1.95 -16.86 5.09
C VAL A 43 2.08 -17.89 3.96
N PRO A 44 3.24 -18.58 3.82
CA PRO A 44 3.46 -19.55 2.74
C PRO A 44 2.51 -20.74 2.73
N SER A 45 1.91 -21.09 3.88
CA SER A 45 0.88 -22.14 3.97
C SER A 45 -0.53 -21.68 3.59
N GLY A 46 -0.72 -20.38 3.35
CA GLY A 46 -2.01 -19.80 2.98
C GLY A 46 -2.20 -18.42 3.60
N THR A 47 -1.99 -17.38 2.80
CA THR A 47 -2.24 -15.99 3.20
C THR A 47 -3.72 -15.69 3.08
N HIS A 48 -4.37 -15.30 4.17
CA HIS A 48 -5.78 -14.91 4.14
C HIS A 48 -5.97 -13.55 3.46
N ALA A 49 -6.97 -13.46 2.59
CA ALA A 49 -7.31 -12.24 1.85
C ALA A 49 -8.82 -12.12 1.62
N ILE A 50 -9.23 -10.94 1.17
CA ILE A 50 -10.53 -10.71 0.57
C ILE A 50 -10.32 -10.64 -0.95
N LEU A 51 -11.11 -11.42 -1.69
CA LEU A 51 -11.17 -11.37 -3.14
C LEU A 51 -12.24 -10.35 -3.53
N THR A 52 -11.88 -9.41 -4.39
CA THR A 52 -12.80 -8.47 -5.08
C THR A 52 -12.79 -8.74 -6.58
N VAL A 53 -13.76 -8.18 -7.30
CA VAL A 53 -13.83 -8.26 -8.76
C VAL A 53 -13.39 -6.93 -9.38
N ASN A 54 -12.58 -7.01 -10.43
CA ASN A 54 -12.13 -5.85 -11.20
C ASN A 54 -12.02 -6.20 -12.70
N ASP A 55 -12.39 -5.26 -13.54
CA ASP A 55 -12.24 -5.28 -14.99
C ASP A 55 -10.94 -4.57 -15.40
N PHE A 56 -9.97 -5.39 -15.79
CA PHE A 56 -8.66 -4.94 -16.27
C PHE A 56 -8.66 -4.56 -17.77
N ALA A 57 -9.81 -4.57 -18.44
CA ALA A 57 -9.94 -4.12 -19.82
C ALA A 57 -9.85 -2.59 -19.94
N ARG A 58 -9.59 -2.11 -21.16
CA ARG A 58 -9.66 -0.67 -21.44
C ARG A 58 -11.09 -0.17 -21.25
N GLY A 59 -11.26 0.83 -20.40
CA GLY A 59 -12.58 1.39 -20.10
C GLY A 59 -13.37 0.58 -19.07
N GLY A 60 -12.74 -0.42 -18.44
CA GLY A 60 -13.26 -1.08 -17.24
C GLY A 60 -13.12 -0.20 -16.00
N ASP A 61 -13.46 -0.76 -14.84
CA ASP A 61 -13.38 -0.09 -13.54
C ASP A 61 -11.96 -0.05 -12.96
N GLY A 62 -11.02 -0.85 -13.48
CA GLY A 62 -9.60 -0.83 -13.10
C GLY A 62 -8.84 0.45 -13.48
N GLY A 63 -9.48 1.37 -14.20
CA GLY A 63 -8.93 2.67 -14.56
C GLY A 63 -7.81 2.58 -15.62
N GLY A 64 -6.56 2.68 -15.17
CA GLY A 64 -5.38 2.76 -16.02
C GLY A 64 -4.93 1.42 -16.61
N ALA A 65 -3.84 1.44 -17.36
CA ALA A 65 -3.14 0.21 -17.71
C ALA A 65 -2.37 -0.32 -16.49
N ALA A 66 -2.24 -1.64 -16.36
CA ALA A 66 -1.72 -2.29 -15.17
C ALA A 66 -0.24 -1.96 -14.89
N GLU A 67 0.12 -1.74 -13.62
CA GLU A 67 1.43 -1.25 -13.20
C GLU A 67 2.60 -2.17 -13.59
N CYS A 68 2.40 -3.49 -13.66
CA CYS A 68 3.51 -4.41 -13.92
C CYS A 68 4.03 -4.37 -15.36
N ASP A 69 3.16 -4.11 -16.35
CA ASP A 69 3.54 -4.23 -17.77
C ASP A 69 2.97 -3.13 -18.68
N GLY A 70 2.23 -2.17 -18.12
CA GLY A 70 1.64 -1.04 -18.85
C GLY A 70 0.56 -1.47 -19.83
N LYS A 71 -0.12 -2.59 -19.60
CA LYS A 71 -1.14 -3.13 -20.50
C LYS A 71 -2.50 -3.26 -19.83
N PHE A 72 -3.53 -3.23 -20.66
CA PHE A 72 -4.86 -3.70 -20.28
C PHE A 72 -4.92 -5.22 -20.45
N HIS A 73 -5.64 -5.89 -19.56
CA HIS A 73 -5.85 -7.34 -19.57
C HIS A 73 -7.34 -7.66 -19.74
N PRO A 74 -7.88 -7.60 -20.97
CA PRO A 74 -9.27 -7.98 -21.20
C PRO A 74 -9.51 -9.46 -20.89
N LEU A 75 -10.76 -9.79 -20.61
CA LEU A 75 -11.21 -11.18 -20.50
C LEU A 75 -10.81 -11.99 -21.76
N PRO A 76 -10.51 -13.29 -21.63
CA PRO A 76 -10.63 -14.12 -20.43
C PRO A 76 -9.30 -14.31 -19.69
N GLN A 77 -8.45 -13.28 -19.60
CA GLN A 77 -7.18 -13.40 -18.88
C GLN A 77 -7.42 -13.62 -17.36
N ARG A 78 -6.58 -14.46 -16.74
CA ARG A 78 -6.57 -14.71 -15.29
C ARG A 78 -5.54 -13.82 -14.63
N VAL A 79 -5.97 -12.64 -14.26
CA VAL A 79 -5.08 -11.62 -13.68
C VAL A 79 -5.63 -11.10 -12.36
N VAL A 80 -4.71 -10.60 -11.54
CA VAL A 80 -5.01 -9.96 -10.26
C VAL A 80 -4.14 -8.73 -10.01
N ALA A 81 -4.70 -7.80 -9.24
CA ALA A 81 -3.95 -6.80 -8.49
C ALA A 81 -3.78 -7.25 -7.03
N LEU A 82 -2.69 -6.86 -6.38
CA LEU A 82 -2.47 -7.11 -4.95
C LEU A 82 -2.45 -5.78 -4.19
N SER A 83 -2.99 -5.74 -2.96
CA SER A 83 -2.79 -4.60 -2.07
C SER A 83 -1.32 -4.20 -1.97
N SER A 84 -1.02 -2.91 -1.88
CA SER A 84 0.33 -2.32 -1.91
C SER A 84 1.41 -3.10 -1.15
N GLY A 85 1.13 -3.54 0.09
CA GLY A 85 2.09 -4.31 0.88
C GLY A 85 2.40 -5.71 0.32
N TRP A 86 1.43 -6.36 -0.31
CA TRP A 86 1.62 -7.61 -1.03
C TRP A 86 2.10 -7.42 -2.46
N TYR A 87 1.74 -6.33 -3.14
CA TYR A 87 2.35 -5.95 -4.41
C TYR A 87 3.87 -5.77 -4.25
N ASN A 88 4.27 -5.13 -3.14
CA ASN A 88 5.66 -4.95 -2.71
C ASN A 88 6.51 -4.32 -3.80
N HIS A 89 6.11 -3.13 -4.26
CA HIS A 89 6.81 -2.37 -5.30
C HIS A 89 7.14 -3.21 -6.54
N GLY A 90 6.19 -4.06 -6.97
CA GLY A 90 6.32 -4.90 -8.15
C GLY A 90 7.17 -6.15 -8.00
N VAL A 91 7.65 -6.50 -6.79
CA VAL A 91 8.43 -7.74 -6.56
C VAL A 91 7.67 -8.99 -7.01
N ARG A 92 6.33 -8.97 -6.96
CA ARG A 92 5.47 -10.08 -7.41
C ARG A 92 4.98 -9.94 -8.86
N CYS A 93 5.34 -8.89 -9.59
CA CYS A 93 4.91 -8.69 -10.97
C CYS A 93 5.22 -9.89 -11.86
N GLY A 94 4.23 -10.31 -12.66
CA GLY A 94 4.33 -11.44 -13.57
C GLY A 94 4.40 -12.81 -12.89
N ARG A 95 4.43 -12.88 -11.56
CA ARG A 95 4.39 -14.14 -10.82
C ARG A 95 2.96 -14.67 -10.78
N MET A 96 2.85 -15.99 -10.71
CA MET A 96 1.59 -16.66 -10.50
C MET A 96 1.30 -16.75 -9.00
N ILE A 97 0.04 -16.66 -8.63
CA ILE A 97 -0.46 -17.03 -7.31
C ILE A 97 -1.56 -18.06 -7.46
N LYS A 98 -1.64 -18.99 -6.52
CA LYS A 98 -2.76 -19.92 -6.40
C LYS A 98 -3.75 -19.37 -5.38
N ILE A 99 -4.98 -19.11 -5.82
CA ILE A 99 -6.08 -18.60 -5.00
C ILE A 99 -7.00 -19.78 -4.67
N LYS A 100 -7.40 -19.90 -3.41
CA LYS A 100 -8.31 -20.94 -2.91
C LYS A 100 -9.50 -20.30 -2.21
N ALA A 101 -10.70 -20.66 -2.67
CA ALA A 101 -11.96 -20.26 -2.07
C ALA A 101 -12.41 -21.24 -0.98
N ARG A 102 -13.33 -20.79 -0.12
CA ARG A 102 -13.91 -21.63 0.96
C ARG A 102 -14.65 -22.86 0.45
N ASN A 103 -15.19 -22.82 -0.76
CA ASN A 103 -15.84 -23.95 -1.43
C ASN A 103 -14.85 -25.06 -1.87
N GLY A 104 -13.56 -24.91 -1.56
CA GLY A 104 -12.50 -25.88 -1.88
C GLY A 104 -11.92 -25.74 -3.28
N ARG A 105 -12.52 -24.91 -4.16
CA ARG A 105 -12.00 -24.63 -5.51
C ARG A 105 -10.75 -23.76 -5.42
N SER A 106 -9.88 -23.92 -6.41
CA SER A 106 -8.70 -23.09 -6.57
C SER A 106 -8.43 -22.80 -8.04
N THR A 107 -7.86 -21.64 -8.31
CA THR A 107 -7.35 -21.26 -9.63
C THR A 107 -5.99 -20.58 -9.50
N VAL A 108 -5.29 -20.41 -10.61
CA VAL A 108 -4.00 -19.72 -10.68
C VAL A 108 -4.19 -18.46 -11.50
N ALA A 109 -3.67 -17.33 -11.01
CA ALA A 109 -3.74 -16.04 -11.67
C ALA A 109 -2.39 -15.33 -11.65
N LYS A 110 -2.12 -14.52 -12.67
CA LYS A 110 -0.90 -13.72 -12.79
C LYS A 110 -1.10 -12.39 -12.08
N VAL A 111 -0.14 -11.99 -11.25
CA VAL A 111 -0.10 -10.64 -10.67
C VAL A 111 0.31 -9.66 -11.77
N VAL A 112 -0.55 -8.69 -12.06
CA VAL A 112 -0.32 -7.66 -13.09
C VAL A 112 -0.38 -6.24 -12.57
N ASP A 113 -0.91 -6.03 -11.36
CA ASP A 113 -1.19 -4.68 -10.90
C ASP A 113 -1.07 -4.49 -9.39
N GLU A 114 -1.10 -3.24 -8.98
CA GLU A 114 -1.23 -2.80 -7.59
C GLU A 114 -2.67 -2.36 -7.30
N CYS A 115 -3.24 -2.85 -6.20
CA CYS A 115 -4.43 -2.27 -5.60
C CYS A 115 -3.99 -1.26 -4.54
N ASP A 116 -3.89 0.01 -4.92
CA ASP A 116 -3.23 1.04 -4.11
C ASP A 116 -3.97 1.30 -2.78
N SER A 117 -3.37 0.83 -1.69
CA SER A 117 -3.93 0.94 -0.34
C SER A 117 -3.85 2.35 0.24
N SER A 118 -3.17 3.27 -0.44
CA SER A 118 -3.14 4.70 -0.12
C SER A 118 -4.28 5.46 -0.78
N HIS A 119 -4.89 4.88 -1.82
CA HIS A 119 -5.93 5.50 -2.64
C HIS A 119 -7.20 4.63 -2.75
N GLY A 120 -7.70 4.17 -1.60
CA GLY A 120 -9.04 3.57 -1.49
C GLY A 120 -9.09 2.04 -1.45
N CYS A 121 -8.02 1.34 -1.81
CA CYS A 121 -7.96 -0.11 -1.63
C CYS A 121 -7.73 -0.50 -0.16
N LYS A 122 -8.35 -1.59 0.31
CA LYS A 122 -7.99 -2.17 1.62
C LYS A 122 -6.60 -2.82 1.51
N ASN A 123 -5.96 -3.06 2.65
CA ASN A 123 -4.59 -3.60 2.70
C ASN A 123 -4.52 -5.14 2.59
N ASN A 124 -5.63 -5.84 2.42
CA ASN A 124 -5.72 -7.30 2.40
C ASN A 124 -6.53 -7.84 1.21
N ILE A 125 -6.46 -7.14 0.08
CA ILE A 125 -7.19 -7.43 -1.16
C ILE A 125 -6.33 -8.23 -2.15
N VAL A 126 -6.98 -9.21 -2.77
CA VAL A 126 -6.62 -9.78 -4.07
C VAL A 126 -7.72 -9.34 -5.03
N ASP A 127 -7.44 -8.41 -5.91
CA ASP A 127 -8.45 -7.83 -6.80
C ASP A 127 -8.40 -8.54 -8.14
N ALA A 128 -9.47 -9.22 -8.54
CA ALA A 128 -9.37 -10.29 -9.53
C ALA A 128 -10.30 -10.12 -10.71
N SER A 129 -9.80 -10.48 -11.89
CA SER A 129 -10.63 -10.56 -13.11
C SER A 129 -11.83 -11.49 -12.93
N GLU A 130 -12.93 -11.21 -13.65
CA GLU A 130 -14.13 -12.07 -13.67
C GLU A 130 -13.81 -13.54 -14.01
N THR A 131 -12.80 -13.78 -14.85
CA THR A 131 -12.32 -15.14 -15.16
C THR A 131 -11.91 -15.92 -13.91
N VAL A 132 -11.23 -15.26 -12.95
CA VAL A 132 -10.81 -15.88 -11.68
C VAL A 132 -12.02 -16.25 -10.83
N TRP A 133 -13.00 -15.35 -10.74
CA TRP A 133 -14.27 -15.59 -10.03
C TRP A 133 -15.02 -16.79 -10.62
N LYS A 134 -15.12 -16.84 -11.95
CA LYS A 134 -15.76 -17.94 -12.69
C LYS A 134 -15.09 -19.30 -12.45
N ASP A 135 -13.76 -19.34 -12.48
CA ASP A 135 -13.00 -20.58 -12.21
C ASP A 135 -13.20 -21.08 -10.77
N LEU A 136 -13.30 -20.16 -9.82
CA LEU A 136 -13.59 -20.46 -8.42
C LEU A 136 -15.06 -20.82 -8.18
N ARG A 137 -15.94 -20.63 -9.18
CA ARG A 137 -17.40 -20.80 -9.09
C ARG A 137 -18.01 -19.94 -7.99
N LEU A 138 -17.63 -18.66 -7.95
CA LEU A 138 -18.14 -17.66 -7.04
C LEU A 138 -19.10 -16.73 -7.79
N ASN A 139 -20.06 -16.13 -7.07
CA ASN A 139 -20.96 -15.14 -7.65
C ASN A 139 -20.34 -13.74 -7.50
N THR A 140 -20.14 -13.02 -8.60
CA THR A 140 -19.58 -11.67 -8.57
C THR A 140 -20.49 -10.67 -7.84
N ASP A 141 -21.80 -10.94 -7.75
CA ASP A 141 -22.74 -10.09 -7.00
C ASP A 141 -22.46 -10.08 -5.49
N ASP A 142 -21.67 -11.03 -4.97
CA ASP A 142 -21.25 -11.04 -3.57
C ASP A 142 -20.30 -9.86 -3.27
N GLY A 143 -19.61 -9.33 -4.29
CA GLY A 143 -18.68 -8.20 -4.23
C GLY A 143 -17.35 -8.51 -3.53
N GLU A 144 -17.40 -9.04 -2.30
CA GLU A 144 -16.25 -9.38 -1.48
C GLU A 144 -16.39 -10.78 -0.88
N VAL A 145 -15.39 -11.65 -1.10
CA VAL A 145 -15.40 -13.01 -0.56
C VAL A 145 -14.06 -13.40 0.06
N PRO A 146 -14.06 -14.11 1.21
CA PRO A 146 -12.82 -14.53 1.85
C PRO A 146 -12.15 -15.67 1.08
N VAL A 147 -10.85 -15.53 0.83
CA VAL A 147 -10.00 -16.53 0.17
C VAL A 147 -8.69 -16.72 0.93
N SER A 148 -7.91 -17.71 0.51
CA SER A 148 -6.47 -17.75 0.80
C SER A 148 -5.66 -17.82 -0.48
N TRP A 149 -4.42 -17.34 -0.43
CA TRP A 149 -3.50 -17.42 -1.57
C TRP A 149 -2.08 -17.78 -1.15
N ILE A 150 -1.37 -18.40 -2.09
CA ILE A 150 0.06 -18.73 -2.01
C ILE A 150 0.73 -18.37 -3.34
N MET A 151 2.04 -18.16 -3.32
CA MET A 151 2.86 -18.09 -4.55
C MET A 151 2.92 -19.46 -5.25
#